data_AF-A0A7Y1UGU1-F1
#
_entry.id   AF-A0A7Y1UGU1-F1
#
_cell.length_a   1.000
_cell.length_b   1.000
_cell.length_c   1.000
_cell.angle_alpha   90.00
_cell.angle_beta   90.00
_cell.angle_gamma   90.00
#
_symmetry.space_group_name_H-M   'P 1'
#
loop_
_entity.id
_entity.type
_entity.pdbx_description
1 polymer ?
#
loop_
_entity_poly.entity_id
_entity_poly.type
_entity_poly.pdbx_seq_one_letter_code
_entity_poly.pdbx_strand_id
1 'polypeptide(L)'
;MKALVIGLSLAGSCLSATTLGLVPVTYPVYLAYNAGDPEIELRALPFATRFSHPEHLGSCLSAPYVIPHNDSADLPKDINLISTCRIAVKTDLVPEKGRKPESPVGVHLTVDISQFAKPAYVPFEDAVVMRAVAKAVWRTVAASRCEIRSVKIISGENHEKLRKILEARLGTPIPAPAPQPAPAE
;
A
#
# COMPACT_ATOMS: atom_id res chain seq x y z
N MET A 1 -35.89 -21.85 -36.86
CA MET A 1 -34.87 -22.68 -36.16
C MET A 1 -33.85 -21.71 -35.58
N LYS A 2 -33.74 -21.57 -34.24
CA LYS A 2 -32.65 -22.12 -33.39
C LYS A 2 -31.26 -21.86 -34.01
N ALA A 3 -30.24 -21.25 -33.41
CA ALA A 3 -29.89 -20.89 -32.03
C ALA A 3 -28.63 -19.96 -32.17
N LEU A 4 -28.42 -18.91 -31.35
CA LEU A 4 -27.67 -18.92 -30.09
C LEU A 4 -26.17 -18.51 -30.24
N VAL A 5 -25.84 -17.34 -29.64
CA VAL A 5 -24.73 -16.98 -28.72
C VAL A 5 -23.34 -17.57 -29.02
N ILE A 6 -22.26 -16.78 -29.08
CA ILE A 6 -21.37 -16.52 -27.93
C ILE A 6 -20.76 -15.11 -28.02
N GLY A 7 -21.11 -14.27 -27.04
CA GLY A 7 -20.37 -13.08 -26.68
C GLY A 7 -19.45 -13.35 -25.47
N LEU A 8 -18.46 -12.47 -25.34
CA LEU A 8 -17.75 -12.06 -24.12
C LEU A 8 -16.99 -13.14 -23.31
N SER A 9 -15.65 -13.06 -23.32
CA SER A 9 -14.84 -13.54 -22.19
C SER A 9 -13.61 -12.66 -21.93
N LEU A 10 -13.83 -11.43 -21.47
CA LEU A 10 -12.77 -10.62 -20.83
C LEU A 10 -13.17 -10.06 -19.45
N ALA A 11 -14.37 -10.38 -18.95
CA ALA A 11 -14.86 -9.92 -17.66
C ALA A 11 -14.61 -10.91 -16.48
N GLY A 12 -13.97 -12.06 -16.74
CA GLY A 12 -13.87 -13.15 -15.76
C GLY A 12 -12.77 -13.01 -14.70
N SER A 13 -11.76 -12.15 -14.91
CA SER A 13 -10.55 -12.20 -14.07
C SER A 13 -10.58 -11.28 -12.85
N CYS A 14 -11.59 -10.39 -12.71
CA CYS A 14 -11.67 -9.45 -11.59
C CYS A 14 -12.52 -9.94 -10.41
N LEU A 15 -13.33 -11.00 -10.58
CA LEU A 15 -14.29 -11.44 -9.56
C LEU A 15 -13.78 -12.54 -8.60
N SER A 16 -12.60 -13.15 -8.87
CA SER A 16 -12.05 -14.25 -8.05
C SER A 16 -11.07 -13.82 -6.95
N ALA A 17 -10.63 -12.56 -6.90
CA ALA A 17 -9.71 -12.09 -5.84
C ALA A 17 -10.39 -11.99 -4.47
N THR A 18 -11.70 -11.69 -4.45
CA THR A 18 -12.49 -11.55 -3.22
C THR A 18 -12.80 -12.89 -2.56
N THR A 19 -12.84 -13.99 -3.31
CA THR A 19 -13.19 -15.33 -2.79
C THR A 19 -12.04 -15.99 -2.01
N LEU A 20 -10.80 -15.50 -2.16
CA LEU A 20 -9.60 -15.98 -1.46
C LEU A 20 -9.16 -15.04 -0.31
N GLY A 21 -9.88 -13.95 -0.03
CA GLY A 21 -9.50 -12.99 1.01
C GLY A 21 -8.20 -12.22 0.70
N LEU A 22 -7.83 -12.13 -0.58
CA LEU A 22 -6.61 -11.44 -1.01
C LEU A 22 -6.85 -9.94 -1.07
N VAL A 23 -6.02 -9.18 -0.36
CA VAL A 23 -6.04 -7.71 -0.42
C VAL A 23 -4.81 -7.22 -1.20
N PRO A 24 -4.97 -6.29 -2.14
CA PRO A 24 -3.82 -5.69 -2.83
C PRO A 24 -3.04 -4.79 -1.87
N VAL A 25 -1.79 -5.15 -1.58
CA VAL A 25 -0.86 -4.33 -0.80
C VAL A 25 0.18 -3.76 -1.74
N THR A 26 0.35 -2.44 -1.71
CA THR A 26 1.36 -1.76 -2.53
C THR A 26 2.64 -1.60 -1.74
N TYR A 27 3.73 -2.19 -2.23
CA TYR A 27 5.06 -2.10 -1.63
C TYR A 27 5.95 -1.11 -2.39
N PRO A 28 6.78 -0.31 -1.71
CA PRO A 28 7.89 0.41 -2.33
C PRO A 28 9.09 -0.53 -2.45
N VAL A 29 9.37 -0.98 -3.67
CA VAL A 29 10.36 -2.00 -3.98
C VAL A 29 11.59 -1.39 -4.62
N TYR A 30 12.76 -1.66 -4.05
CA TYR A 30 14.03 -1.39 -4.70
C TYR A 30 14.48 -2.62 -5.50
N LEU A 31 14.73 -2.42 -6.80
CA LEU A 31 15.22 -3.45 -7.72
C LEU A 31 16.76 -3.46 -7.76
N ALA A 32 17.36 -4.13 -6.78
CA ALA A 32 18.81 -4.03 -6.53
C ALA A 32 19.74 -4.57 -7.63
N TYR A 33 19.22 -5.39 -8.54
CA TYR A 33 20.02 -6.01 -9.61
C TYR A 33 19.45 -5.74 -11.00
N ASN A 34 18.64 -4.68 -11.15
CA ASN A 34 18.29 -4.18 -12.48
C ASN A 34 19.55 -3.59 -13.13
N ALA A 35 19.83 -3.92 -14.39
CA ALA A 35 21.05 -3.50 -15.09
C ALA A 35 21.07 -1.99 -15.46
N GLY A 36 20.01 -1.26 -15.12
CA GLY A 36 19.88 0.19 -15.31
C GLY A 36 20.07 0.99 -14.02
N ASP A 37 19.68 2.27 -14.07
CA ASP A 37 19.70 3.14 -12.90
C ASP A 37 18.82 2.57 -11.77
N PRO A 38 19.25 2.69 -10.50
CA PRO A 38 18.46 2.21 -9.38
C PRO A 38 17.13 2.97 -9.31
N GLU A 39 16.02 2.22 -9.27
CA GLU A 39 14.67 2.76 -9.19
C GLU A 39 13.90 2.18 -7.99
N ILE A 40 12.99 2.99 -7.43
CA ILE A 40 11.97 2.53 -6.48
C ILE A 40 10.65 2.36 -7.23
N GLU A 41 10.20 1.12 -7.39
CA GLU A 41 8.90 0.80 -7.97
C GLU A 41 7.81 0.70 -6.90
N LEU A 42 6.57 1.04 -7.26
CA LEU A 42 5.39 0.80 -6.42
C LEU A 42 4.65 -0.43 -6.95
N ARG A 43 4.91 -1.60 -6.37
CA ARG A 43 4.33 -2.88 -6.82
C ARG A 43 3.12 -3.24 -5.98
N ALA A 44 1.96 -3.35 -6.62
CA ALA A 44 0.75 -3.90 -6.00
C ALA A 44 0.82 -5.43 -6.06
N LEU A 45 0.84 -6.07 -4.89
CA LEU A 45 1.00 -7.51 -4.77
C LEU A 45 -0.18 -8.08 -3.96
N PRO A 46 -0.74 -9.23 -4.37
CA PRO A 46 -1.78 -9.88 -3.61
C PRO A 46 -1.19 -10.39 -2.30
N PHE A 47 -1.73 -9.94 -1.17
CA PHE A 47 -1.31 -10.43 0.14
C PHE A 47 -2.37 -11.39 0.67
N ALA A 48 -1.97 -12.67 0.79
CA ALA A 48 -2.85 -13.73 1.26
C ALA A 48 -2.94 -13.69 2.79
N THR A 49 -4.12 -13.37 3.30
CA THR A 49 -4.32 -13.35 4.74
C THR A 49 -5.69 -13.90 5.10
N ARG A 50 -5.75 -14.57 6.26
CA ARG A 50 -6.98 -14.73 7.07
C ARG A 50 -7.45 -13.39 7.69
N PHE A 51 -6.82 -12.28 7.28
CA PHE A 51 -6.77 -10.96 7.89
C PHE A 51 -7.15 -9.87 6.85
N SER A 52 -8.07 -10.16 5.95
CA SER A 52 -8.63 -9.21 4.97
C SER A 52 -9.38 -8.02 5.62
N HIS A 53 -9.23 -7.86 6.94
CA HIS A 53 -9.76 -6.77 7.73
C HIS A 53 -8.82 -5.55 7.68
N PRO A 54 -9.38 -4.34 7.54
CA PRO A 54 -8.62 -3.09 7.47
C PRO A 54 -7.61 -2.84 8.60
N GLU A 55 -7.84 -3.39 9.79
CA GLU A 55 -6.93 -3.32 10.94
C GLU A 55 -5.56 -3.96 10.69
N HIS A 56 -5.45 -4.89 9.75
CA HIS A 56 -4.20 -5.59 9.49
C HIS A 56 -3.40 -5.01 8.31
N LEU A 57 -3.95 -4.02 7.58
CA LEU A 57 -3.30 -3.43 6.40
C LEU A 57 -1.92 -2.86 6.71
N GLY A 58 -1.78 -2.16 7.83
CA GLY A 58 -0.49 -1.62 8.27
C GLY A 58 0.55 -2.71 8.50
N SER A 59 0.18 -3.81 9.16
CA SER A 59 1.10 -4.92 9.41
C SER A 59 1.54 -5.61 8.12
N CYS A 60 0.66 -5.69 7.11
CA CYS A 60 1.00 -6.26 5.80
C CYS A 60 2.06 -5.42 5.07
N LEU A 61 2.00 -4.09 5.17
CA LEU A 61 2.99 -3.17 4.59
C LEU A 61 4.39 -3.35 5.18
N SER A 62 4.46 -3.62 6.48
CA SER A 62 5.72 -3.83 7.21
C SER A 62 6.26 -5.26 7.14
N ALA A 63 5.48 -6.20 6.62
CA ALA A 63 5.93 -7.57 6.47
C ALA A 63 7.14 -7.65 5.51
N PRO A 64 8.17 -8.45 5.84
CA PRO A 64 9.23 -8.73 4.89
C PRO A 64 8.64 -9.45 3.68
N TYR A 65 8.88 -8.89 2.50
CA TYR A 65 8.47 -9.49 1.24
C TYR A 65 9.68 -10.22 0.65
N VAL A 66 9.55 -11.53 0.45
CA VAL A 66 10.47 -12.35 -0.33
C VAL A 66 9.64 -12.95 -1.46
N ILE A 67 9.96 -12.62 -2.72
CA ILE A 67 9.32 -13.25 -3.88
C ILE A 67 9.68 -14.74 -3.85
N PRO A 68 8.70 -15.67 -3.80
CA PRO A 68 8.99 -17.09 -3.95
C PRO A 68 9.52 -17.37 -5.37
N HIS A 69 10.66 -18.06 -5.43
CA HIS A 69 11.34 -18.46 -6.65
C HIS A 69 10.53 -19.50 -7.44
N ASN A 70 10.44 -19.31 -8.75
CA ASN A 70 10.52 -20.39 -9.73
C ASN A 70 11.51 -19.93 -10.81
N ASP A 71 12.46 -20.80 -11.17
CA ASP A 71 13.46 -20.70 -12.25
C ASP A 71 14.78 -19.95 -11.99
N SER A 72 15.80 -20.76 -11.66
CA SER A 72 17.14 -20.90 -12.31
C SER A 72 17.93 -19.71 -12.90
N ALA A 73 17.63 -18.45 -12.61
CA ALA A 73 18.48 -17.32 -12.96
C ALA A 73 18.78 -16.44 -11.73
N ASP A 74 20.05 -16.34 -11.35
CA ASP A 74 20.58 -15.66 -10.15
C ASP A 74 20.48 -14.11 -10.15
N LEU A 75 19.30 -13.51 -10.39
CA LEU A 75 19.07 -12.05 -10.34
C LEU A 75 17.63 -11.71 -9.86
N PRO A 76 17.29 -10.44 -9.58
CA PRO A 76 17.39 -9.65 -8.34
C PRO A 76 16.47 -10.08 -7.17
N LYS A 77 16.95 -9.95 -5.94
CA LYS A 77 16.11 -9.95 -4.73
C LYS A 77 15.43 -8.58 -4.60
N ASP A 78 14.16 -8.48 -4.97
CA ASP A 78 13.32 -7.31 -4.69
C ASP A 78 13.34 -6.94 -3.20
N ILE A 79 13.56 -5.66 -2.89
CA ILE A 79 13.72 -5.21 -1.50
C ILE A 79 12.55 -4.32 -1.11
N ASN A 80 11.67 -4.79 -0.21
CA ASN A 80 10.66 -3.95 0.42
C ASN A 80 11.36 -2.90 1.32
N LEU A 81 11.29 -1.63 0.91
CA LEU A 81 11.93 -0.53 1.63
C LEU A 81 11.28 -0.24 2.99
N ILE A 82 10.01 -0.59 3.21
CA ILE A 82 9.35 -0.42 4.51
C ILE A 82 10.04 -1.33 5.55
N SER A 83 10.10 -2.63 5.25
CA SER A 83 10.71 -3.62 6.15
C SER A 83 12.23 -3.39 6.29
N THR A 84 12.91 -3.17 5.16
CA THR A 84 14.38 -3.01 5.12
C THR A 84 14.86 -1.77 5.87
N CYS A 85 14.13 -0.66 5.76
CA CYS A 85 14.46 0.57 6.48
C CYS A 85 13.86 0.63 7.90
N ARG A 86 13.35 -0.49 8.42
CA ARG A 86 12.79 -0.63 9.78
C ARG A 86 11.63 0.32 10.08
N ILE A 87 10.75 0.51 9.09
CA ILE A 87 9.55 1.34 9.22
C ILE A 87 8.38 0.43 9.60
N ALA A 88 7.74 0.71 10.73
CA ALA A 88 6.54 -0.01 11.14
C ALA A 88 5.29 0.79 10.79
N VAL A 89 4.31 0.13 10.17
CA VAL A 89 3.00 0.71 9.84
C VAL A 89 1.93 -0.08 10.60
N LYS A 90 0.99 0.63 11.21
CA LYS A 90 -0.16 0.04 11.91
C LYS A 90 -1.42 0.79 11.52
N THR A 91 -2.53 0.06 11.53
CA THR A 91 -3.85 0.57 11.17
C THR A 91 -4.84 0.12 12.22
N ASP A 92 -5.54 1.06 12.84
CA ASP A 92 -6.59 0.77 13.81
C ASP A 92 -7.93 1.22 13.25
N LEU A 93 -9.00 0.46 13.49
CA LEU A 93 -10.34 0.83 13.02
C LEU A 93 -10.87 2.05 13.78
N VAL A 94 -11.56 2.94 13.07
CA VAL A 94 -12.41 3.94 13.71
C VAL A 94 -13.79 3.32 13.95
N PRO A 95 -14.28 3.25 15.21
CA PRO A 95 -15.61 2.75 15.49
C PRO A 95 -16.67 3.69 14.88
N GLU A 96 -17.47 3.18 13.94
CA GLU A 96 -18.54 3.94 13.29
C GLU A 96 -19.89 3.26 13.51
N LYS A 97 -20.79 3.89 14.29
CA LYS A 97 -22.16 3.41 14.46
C LYS A 97 -22.99 3.76 13.22
N GLY A 98 -23.72 2.79 12.66
CA GLY A 98 -24.62 3.01 11.53
C GLY A 98 -23.92 3.20 10.18
N ARG A 99 -22.66 2.76 10.05
CA ARG A 99 -21.92 2.79 8.79
C ARG A 99 -22.68 2.01 7.72
N LYS A 100 -22.86 2.64 6.55
CA LYS A 100 -23.42 1.98 5.37
C LYS A 100 -22.41 0.97 4.80
N PRO A 101 -22.83 -0.22 4.35
CA PRO A 101 -21.92 -1.22 3.78
C PRO A 101 -21.02 -0.69 2.66
N GLU A 102 -21.54 0.25 1.87
CA GLU A 102 -20.85 0.88 0.75
C GLU A 102 -19.86 2.00 1.13
N SER A 103 -19.93 2.53 2.36
CA SER A 103 -19.02 3.58 2.81
C SER A 103 -17.63 3.02 3.10
N PRO A 104 -16.54 3.74 2.80
CA PRO A 104 -15.19 3.28 3.12
C PRO A 104 -15.02 3.09 4.63
N VAL A 105 -14.11 2.20 5.02
CA VAL A 105 -13.82 1.93 6.43
C VAL A 105 -12.88 3.02 6.96
N GLY A 106 -13.29 3.75 8.00
CA GLY A 106 -12.40 4.69 8.67
C GLY A 106 -11.25 3.97 9.37
N VAL A 107 -10.00 4.42 9.16
CA VAL A 107 -8.81 3.91 9.86
C VAL A 107 -7.96 5.03 10.46
N HIS A 108 -7.38 4.76 11.63
CA HIS A 108 -6.28 5.51 12.21
C HIS A 108 -4.97 4.88 11.73
N LEU A 109 -4.11 5.67 11.08
CA LEU A 109 -2.82 5.22 10.58
C LEU A 109 -1.72 5.62 11.56
N THR A 110 -0.91 4.66 12.01
CA THR A 110 0.34 4.94 12.73
C THR A 110 1.53 4.53 11.87
N VAL A 111 2.46 5.46 11.62
CA VAL A 111 3.74 5.18 10.96
C VAL A 111 4.87 5.48 11.93
N ASP A 112 5.62 4.45 12.30
CA ASP A 112 6.74 4.52 13.23
C ASP A 112 8.07 4.44 12.47
N ILE A 113 8.81 5.55 12.51
CA ILE A 113 10.15 5.72 11.95
C ILE A 113 11.20 5.93 13.06
N SER A 114 10.87 5.64 14.31
CA SER A 114 11.80 5.81 15.44
C SER A 114 13.06 4.97 15.33
N GLN A 115 12.97 3.84 14.64
CA GLN A 115 14.05 2.90 14.39
C GLN A 115 14.58 2.98 12.95
N PHE A 116 14.26 4.06 12.21
CA PHE A 116 14.63 4.19 10.81
C PHE A 116 16.14 4.06 10.64
N ALA A 117 16.53 3.05 9.86
CA ALA A 117 17.92 2.80 9.51
C ALA A 117 17.98 2.31 8.09
N LYS A 118 18.55 3.11 7.19
CA LYS A 118 18.74 2.73 5.79
C LYS A 118 20.05 1.93 5.65
N PRO A 119 20.02 0.69 5.15
CA PRO A 119 21.23 -0.06 4.88
C PRO A 119 22.08 0.58 3.78
N ALA A 120 23.41 0.42 3.85
CA ALA A 120 24.35 1.03 2.92
C ALA A 120 24.13 0.63 1.45
N TYR A 121 23.53 -0.54 1.19
CA TYR A 121 23.24 -1.03 -0.17
C TYR A 121 22.00 -0.38 -0.81
N VAL A 122 21.25 0.45 -0.08
CA VAL A 122 20.10 1.18 -0.62
C VAL A 122 20.59 2.56 -1.11
N PRO A 123 20.65 2.80 -2.43
CA PRO A 123 21.34 3.96 -3.00
C PRO A 123 20.50 5.25 -3.00
N PHE A 124 19.31 5.25 -2.38
CA PHE A 124 18.39 6.38 -2.41
C PHE A 124 18.55 7.29 -1.20
N GLU A 125 18.38 8.58 -1.40
CA GLU A 125 18.22 9.55 -0.32
C GLU A 125 17.05 9.19 0.60
N ASP A 126 17.20 9.43 1.91
CA ASP A 126 16.16 9.08 2.90
C ASP A 126 14.83 9.76 2.59
N ALA A 127 14.89 10.99 2.07
CA ALA A 127 13.71 11.74 1.64
C ALA A 127 12.98 11.08 0.46
N VAL A 128 13.70 10.43 -0.46
CA VAL A 128 13.12 9.68 -1.59
C VAL A 128 12.44 8.42 -1.06
N VAL A 129 13.10 7.69 -0.15
CA VAL A 129 12.52 6.52 0.52
C VAL A 129 11.22 6.89 1.25
N MET A 130 11.22 7.95 2.06
CA MET A 130 10.02 8.39 2.79
C MET A 130 8.87 8.76 1.86
N ARG A 131 9.16 9.42 0.72
CA ARG A 131 8.13 9.73 -0.29
C ARG A 131 7.54 8.48 -0.92
N ALA A 132 8.36 7.48 -1.22
CA ALA A 132 7.89 6.20 -1.77
C ALA A 132 7.03 5.44 -0.75
N VAL A 133 7.46 5.40 0.51
CA VAL A 133 6.71 4.80 1.63
C VAL A 133 5.33 5.46 1.78
N ALA A 134 5.27 6.80 1.81
CA ALA A 134 3.99 7.50 1.91
C ALA A 134 3.05 7.17 0.75
N LYS A 135 3.57 7.12 -0.50
CA LYS A 135 2.79 6.74 -1.68
C LYS A 135 2.28 5.30 -1.59
N ALA A 136 3.10 4.37 -1.14
CA ALA A 136 2.76 2.96 -0.98
C ALA A 136 1.64 2.76 0.05
N VAL A 137 1.73 3.45 1.20
CA VAL A 137 0.70 3.44 2.25
C VAL A 137 -0.62 3.97 1.70
N TRP A 138 -0.63 5.13 1.05
CA TRP A 138 -1.83 5.70 0.46
C TRP A 138 -2.49 4.78 -0.56
N ARG A 139 -1.71 4.23 -1.49
CA ARG A 139 -2.23 3.32 -2.53
C ARG A 139 -2.85 2.07 -1.92
N THR A 140 -2.24 1.54 -0.86
CA THR A 140 -2.77 0.37 -0.14
C THR A 140 -4.09 0.67 0.55
N VAL A 141 -4.18 1.79 1.26
CA VAL A 141 -5.41 2.22 1.95
C VAL A 141 -6.53 2.47 0.93
N ALA A 142 -6.24 3.20 -0.15
CA ALA A 142 -7.21 3.51 -1.20
C ALA A 142 -7.73 2.24 -1.91
N ALA A 143 -6.83 1.30 -2.24
CA ALA A 143 -7.19 0.03 -2.87
C ALA A 143 -8.04 -0.87 -1.95
N SER A 144 -7.89 -0.71 -0.63
CA SER A 144 -8.61 -1.49 0.39
C SER A 144 -9.96 -0.88 0.81
N ARG A 145 -10.47 0.12 0.07
CA ARG A 145 -11.71 0.87 0.39
C ARG A 145 -11.71 1.42 1.82
N CYS A 146 -10.55 1.86 2.29
CA CYS A 146 -10.37 2.49 3.60
C CYS A 146 -10.14 3.99 3.45
N GLU A 147 -10.48 4.75 4.49
CA GLU A 147 -10.28 6.19 4.56
C GLU A 147 -9.42 6.53 5.78
N ILE A 148 -8.33 7.26 5.58
CA ILE A 148 -7.46 7.70 6.67
C ILE A 148 -8.16 8.83 7.43
N ARG A 149 -8.60 8.56 8.66
CA ARG A 149 -9.26 9.55 9.54
C ARG A 149 -8.26 10.36 10.36
N SER A 150 -7.17 9.74 10.75
CA SER A 150 -6.05 10.45 11.39
C SER A 150 -4.74 9.72 11.11
N VAL A 151 -3.65 10.48 11.22
CA VAL A 151 -2.29 9.97 11.07
C VAL A 151 -1.49 10.33 12.30
N LYS A 152 -0.84 9.33 12.89
CA LYS A 152 0.16 9.49 13.94
C LYS A 152 1.52 9.06 13.38
N ILE A 153 2.50 9.95 13.42
CA ILE A 153 3.89 9.61 13.05
C ILE A 153 4.73 9.62 14.31
N ILE A 154 5.37 8.49 14.60
CA ILE A 154 6.31 8.33 15.71
C ILE A 154 7.72 8.46 15.13
N SER A 155 8.52 9.37 15.66
CA SER A 155 9.89 9.59 15.22
C SER A 155 10.85 9.70 16.40
N GLY A 156 12.07 9.21 16.21
CA GLY A 156 13.18 9.48 17.11
C GLY A 156 13.71 10.90 16.91
N GLU A 157 14.50 11.40 17.86
CA GLU A 157 15.05 12.76 17.86
C GLU A 157 15.81 13.09 16.57
N ASN A 158 16.46 12.09 15.97
CA ASN A 158 17.26 12.23 14.74
C ASN A 158 16.44 12.18 13.44
N HIS A 159 15.13 11.93 13.51
CA HIS A 159 14.30 11.68 12.32
C HIS A 159 13.22 12.74 12.09
N GLU A 160 13.30 13.89 12.76
CA GLU A 160 12.31 14.97 12.66
C GLU A 160 12.11 15.48 11.22
N LYS A 161 13.19 15.54 10.41
CA LYS A 161 13.08 15.89 8.99
C LYS A 161 12.28 14.87 8.19
N LEU A 162 12.44 13.58 8.49
CA LEU A 162 11.71 12.49 7.83
C LEU A 162 10.24 12.46 8.26
N ARG A 163 9.99 12.73 9.55
CA ARG A 163 8.64 12.91 10.08
C ARG A 163 7.88 13.99 9.31
N LYS A 164 8.47 15.17 9.12
CA LYS A 164 7.83 16.26 8.37
C LYS A 164 7.51 15.89 6.91
N ILE A 165 8.36 15.08 6.28
CA ILE A 165 8.08 14.56 4.93
C ILE A 165 6.86 13.65 4.95
N LEU A 166 6.77 12.74 5.91
CA LEU A 166 5.62 11.85 6.06
C LEU A 166 4.35 12.64 6.42
N GLU A 167 4.42 13.60 7.35
CA GLU A 167 3.29 14.47 7.72
C GLU A 167 2.76 15.24 6.53
N ALA A 168 3.64 15.85 5.72
CA ALA A 168 3.24 16.58 4.52
C ALA A 168 2.61 15.68 3.45
N ARG A 169 2.88 14.37 3.47
CA ARG A 169 2.38 13.42 2.47
C ARG A 169 1.18 12.62 2.95
N LEU A 170 1.06 12.37 4.25
CA LEU A 170 -0.01 11.56 4.86
C LEU A 170 -1.04 12.42 5.62
N GLY A 171 -0.65 13.61 6.10
CA GLY A 171 -1.40 14.41 7.07
C GLY A 171 -2.38 15.43 6.51
N THR A 172 -2.54 15.54 5.18
CA THR A 172 -3.62 16.37 4.59
C THR A 172 -4.80 15.46 4.23
N PRO A 173 -5.98 15.62 4.86
CA PRO A 173 -7.20 15.00 4.39
C PRO A 173 -7.48 15.51 2.97
N ILE A 174 -7.49 14.62 1.98
CA ILE A 174 -7.87 14.99 0.61
C ILE A 174 -9.40 15.06 0.60
N PRO A 175 -10.02 16.19 0.25
CA PRO A 175 -11.47 16.26 0.12
C PRO A 175 -11.95 15.18 -0.85
N ALA A 176 -13.05 14.51 -0.51
CA ALA A 176 -13.69 13.56 -1.40
C ALA A 176 -13.87 14.19 -2.79
N PRO A 177 -13.68 13.43 -3.89
CA PRO A 177 -13.92 13.95 -5.23
C PRO A 177 -15.32 14.56 -5.27
N ALA A 178 -15.41 15.80 -5.76
CA ALA A 178 -16.68 16.49 -5.91
C ALA A 178 -17.65 15.56 -6.67
N PRO A 179 -18.94 15.49 -6.28
CA PRO A 179 -19.92 14.74 -7.05
C PRO A 179 -19.85 15.22 -8.49
N GLN A 180 -19.59 14.32 -9.44
CA GLN A 180 -19.74 14.66 -10.84
C GLN A 180 -21.20 15.09 -11.03
N PRO A 181 -21.46 16.27 -11.64
CA PRO A 181 -22.82 16.66 -11.95
C PRO A 181 -23.46 15.54 -12.77
N ALA A 182 -24.65 15.12 -12.35
CA ALA A 182 -25.43 14.16 -13.12
C ALA A 182 -25.56 14.67 -14.56
N PRO A 183 -25.47 13.80 -15.57
CA PRO A 183 -25.69 14.21 -16.95
C PRO A 183 -27.06 14.88 -17.04
N ALA A 184 -27.09 16.08 -17.59
CA ALA A 184 -28.33 16.79 -17.85
C ALA A 184 -29.17 15.96 -18.83
N GLU A 185 -30.37 15.57 -18.40
CA GLU A 185 -31.41 15.01 -19.28
C GLU A 185 -31.94 16.05 -20.27
#